data_AF-A0A178WVV0-F1
#
_entry.id   AF-A0A178WVV0-F1
#
_cell.length_a   1.000
_cell.length_b   1.000
_cell.length_c   1.000
_cell.angle_alpha   90.00
_cell.angle_beta   90.00
_cell.angle_gamma   90.00
#
_symmetry.space_group_name_H-M   'P 1'
#
loop_
_entity.id
_entity.type
_entity.pdbx_description
1 polymer ?
#
loop_
_entity_poly.entity_id
_entity_poly.type
_entity_poly.pdbx_seq_one_letter_code
_entity_poly.pdbx_strand_id
1 'polypeptide(L)'
;MTGRPSRAPLYRTIQSEIQRDILSGRLKPGDWLPSESQLRAQYGVSQTSVRRAFQELQRLGLVERFHGRGSIVASNEIRAMSPMLGLGRELRQRGFAIRPELLGNAEEPAATAVAEALDLEPGDTVSHIERRYWIGDDPFVFLDHYLAPQPGIDFAEFTGDSLYAFLSGRDAQPTHARERVSAVTLSAAEADRLQVAPGVAAMLRERTSFGADQRPVEFTRYILRGDRYHLDIDLRSER
;
A
#
# COMPACT_ATOMS: atom_id res chain seq x y z
N MET A 1 -13.52 41.56 19.78
CA MET A 1 -12.29 40.78 19.50
C MET A 1 -11.90 40.00 20.75
N THR A 2 -11.83 38.67 20.66
CA THR A 2 -10.81 37.77 21.24
C THR A 2 -11.26 36.33 20.97
N GLY A 3 -11.05 35.89 19.73
CA GLY A 3 -11.19 34.48 19.36
C GLY A 3 -10.13 33.67 20.10
N ARG A 4 -10.57 32.71 20.91
CA ARG A 4 -9.69 31.72 21.55
C ARG A 4 -8.94 30.98 20.44
N PRO A 5 -7.59 30.94 20.44
CA PRO A 5 -6.86 30.16 19.45
C PRO A 5 -7.28 28.69 19.57
N SER A 6 -7.73 28.10 18.46
CA SER A 6 -8.10 26.69 18.36
C SER A 6 -6.85 25.83 18.55
N ARG A 7 -6.47 25.60 19.81
CA ARG A 7 -5.51 24.55 20.17
C ARG A 7 -6.03 23.26 19.56
N ALA A 8 -5.25 22.66 18.66
CA ALA A 8 -5.54 21.34 18.14
C ALA A 8 -5.87 20.42 19.34
N PRO A 9 -6.92 19.57 19.24
CA PRO A 9 -7.30 18.73 20.36
C PRO A 9 -6.10 17.93 20.88
N LEU A 10 -5.79 18.01 22.18
CA LEU A 10 -4.54 17.48 22.77
C LEU A 10 -4.32 15.98 22.52
N TYR A 11 -5.38 15.21 22.25
CA TYR A 11 -5.27 13.80 21.83
C TYR A 11 -4.56 13.64 20.48
N ARG A 12 -4.69 14.62 19.57
CA ARG A 12 -4.02 14.62 18.25
C ARG A 12 -2.52 14.79 18.39
N THR A 13 -2.04 15.57 19.36
CA THR A 13 -0.60 15.71 19.60
C THR A 13 0.03 14.37 19.98
N ILE A 14 -0.59 13.66 20.93
CA ILE A 14 -0.13 12.31 21.35
C ILE A 14 -0.17 11.34 20.18
N GLN A 15 -1.28 11.34 19.42
CA GLN A 15 -1.41 10.51 18.23
C GLN A 15 -0.30 10.79 17.21
N SER A 16 -0.08 12.06 16.85
CA SER A 16 0.91 12.45 15.83
C SER A 16 2.34 12.17 16.25
N GLU A 17 2.69 12.30 17.52
CA GLU A 17 4.03 11.98 18.02
C GLU A 17 4.29 10.47 18.03
N ILE A 18 3.37 9.67 18.57
CA ILE A 18 3.51 8.21 18.54
C ILE A 18 3.56 7.71 17.09
N GLN A 19 2.70 8.24 16.21
CA GLN A 19 2.72 7.91 14.79
C GLN A 19 4.06 8.28 14.12
N ARG A 20 4.62 9.46 14.42
CA ARG A 20 5.94 9.87 13.90
C ARG A 20 7.04 8.94 14.37
N ASP A 21 7.00 8.54 15.63
CA ASP A 21 8.03 7.67 16.22
C ASP A 21 7.96 6.25 15.67
N ILE A 22 6.76 5.74 15.36
CA ILE A 22 6.56 4.48 14.62
C ILE A 22 7.09 4.63 13.19
N LEU A 23 6.69 5.68 12.47
CA LEU A 23 7.06 5.88 11.05
C LEU A 23 8.56 6.15 10.85
N SER A 24 9.23 6.75 11.82
CA SER A 24 10.68 6.98 11.80
C SER A 24 11.49 5.76 12.25
N GLY A 25 10.84 4.68 12.67
CA GLY A 25 11.48 3.47 13.17
C GLY A 25 12.08 3.61 14.57
N ARG A 26 11.80 4.71 15.28
CA ARG A 26 12.19 4.91 16.69
C ARG A 26 11.42 3.95 17.59
N LEU A 27 10.14 3.74 17.30
CA LEU A 27 9.31 2.70 17.89
C LEU A 27 9.10 1.62 16.82
N LYS A 28 9.45 0.38 17.15
CA LYS A 28 9.37 -0.78 16.27
C LYS A 28 8.11 -1.60 16.57
N PRO A 29 7.60 -2.39 15.61
CA PRO A 29 6.55 -3.36 15.88
C PRO A 29 6.89 -4.24 17.10
N GLY A 30 5.93 -4.41 17.99
CA GLY A 30 6.12 -5.15 19.25
C GLY A 30 6.69 -4.31 20.41
N ASP A 31 7.17 -3.08 20.18
CA ASP A 31 7.62 -2.21 21.26
C ASP A 31 6.44 -1.79 22.14
N TRP A 32 6.68 -1.78 23.46
CA TRP A 32 5.72 -1.28 24.42
C TRP A 32 5.64 0.24 24.36
N LEU A 33 4.42 0.76 24.27
CA LEU A 33 4.16 2.17 24.35
C LEU A 33 4.15 2.64 25.81
N PRO A 34 4.48 3.93 26.06
CA PRO A 34 4.33 4.49 27.38
C PRO A 34 2.89 4.30 27.89
N SER A 35 2.77 3.96 29.17
CA SER A 35 1.48 3.75 29.84
C SER A 35 0.61 5.02 29.84
N GLU A 36 -0.70 4.85 30.05
CA GLU A 36 -1.61 6.01 30.12
C GLU A 36 -1.19 7.03 31.18
N SER A 37 -0.66 6.58 32.33
CA SER A 37 -0.18 7.47 33.38
C SER A 37 1.08 8.24 32.96
N GLN A 38 2.03 7.59 32.28
CA GLN A 38 3.24 8.23 31.75
C GLN A 38 2.88 9.30 30.70
N LEU A 39 1.98 9.00 29.77
CA LEU A 39 1.54 9.98 28.76
C LEU A 39 0.75 11.13 29.38
N ARG A 40 -0.07 10.88 30.40
CA ARG A 40 -0.74 11.97 31.13
C ARG A 40 0.25 12.91 31.80
N ALA A 41 1.29 12.36 32.43
CA ALA A 41 2.33 13.16 33.07
C ALA A 41 3.17 13.93 32.05
N GLN A 42 3.57 13.28 30.96
CA GLN A 42 4.40 13.88 29.91
C GLN A 42 3.69 15.02 29.18
N TYR A 43 2.42 14.86 28.82
CA TYR A 43 1.69 15.83 27.99
C TYR A 43 0.74 16.73 28.80
N GLY A 44 0.60 16.52 30.12
CA GLY A 44 -0.30 17.30 30.98
C GLY A 44 -1.78 17.16 30.61
N VAL A 45 -2.20 15.98 30.15
CA VAL A 45 -3.55 15.75 29.61
C VAL A 45 -4.45 14.90 30.50
N SER A 46 -5.77 14.96 30.25
CA SER A 46 -6.74 14.07 30.90
C SER A 46 -6.61 12.63 30.41
N GLN A 47 -7.02 11.67 31.25
CA GLN A 47 -7.07 10.25 30.88
C GLN A 47 -7.95 10.01 29.64
N THR A 48 -9.06 10.73 29.51
CA THR A 48 -9.95 10.67 28.34
C THR A 48 -9.22 11.03 27.05
N SER A 49 -8.30 12.01 27.10
CA SER A 49 -7.52 12.43 25.92
C SER A 49 -6.52 11.36 25.49
N VAL A 50 -5.82 10.73 26.46
CA VAL A 50 -4.90 9.62 26.17
C VAL A 50 -5.64 8.41 25.63
N ARG A 51 -6.76 8.03 26.25
CA ARG A 51 -7.62 6.93 25.77
C ARG A 51 -8.09 7.17 24.35
N ARG A 52 -8.53 8.40 24.04
CA ARG A 52 -8.94 8.78 22.68
C ARG A 52 -7.79 8.69 21.68
N ALA A 53 -6.60 9.16 22.05
CA ALA A 53 -5.41 9.05 21.18
C ALA A 53 -5.11 7.59 20.84
N PHE A 54 -5.11 6.71 21.84
CA PHE A 54 -4.93 5.28 21.62
C PHE A 54 -6.05 4.61 20.83
N GLN A 55 -7.31 4.99 21.04
CA GLN A 55 -8.43 4.49 20.24
C GLN A 55 -8.26 4.84 18.76
N GLU A 56 -7.81 6.07 18.45
CA GLU A 56 -7.54 6.46 17.07
C GLU A 56 -6.33 5.71 16.49
N LEU A 57 -5.25 5.55 17.26
CA LEU A 57 -4.08 4.77 16.83
C LEU A 57 -4.44 3.29 16.59
N GLN A 58 -5.31 2.71 17.42
CA GLN A 58 -5.82 1.36 17.26
C GLN A 58 -6.75 1.26 16.05
N ARG A 59 -7.61 2.25 15.81
CA ARG A 59 -8.46 2.34 14.60
C ARG A 59 -7.63 2.43 13.32
N LEU A 60 -6.45 3.05 13.41
CA LEU A 60 -5.47 3.13 12.32
C LEU A 60 -4.60 1.87 12.18
N GLY A 61 -4.75 0.87 13.06
CA GLY A 61 -3.94 -0.35 13.05
C GLY A 61 -2.49 -0.16 13.47
N LEU A 62 -2.13 0.98 14.06
CA LEU A 62 -0.75 1.29 14.48
C LEU A 62 -0.42 0.77 15.88
N VAL A 63 -1.44 0.48 16.68
CA VAL A 63 -1.30 0.14 18.10
C VAL A 63 -2.29 -0.95 18.49
N GLU A 64 -1.80 -1.96 19.20
CA GLU A 64 -2.62 -3.00 19.81
C GLU A 64 -2.69 -2.79 21.33
N ARG A 65 -3.88 -3.03 21.92
CA ARG A 65 -4.13 -2.84 23.35
C ARG A 65 -4.35 -4.17 24.06
N PHE A 66 -3.51 -4.45 25.06
CA PHE A 66 -3.68 -5.58 25.95
C PHE A 66 -4.34 -5.14 27.26
N HIS A 67 -5.49 -5.73 27.58
CA HIS A 67 -6.20 -5.44 28.81
C HIS A 67 -5.29 -5.66 30.03
N GLY A 68 -5.12 -4.63 30.85
CA GLY A 68 -4.28 -4.66 32.06
C GLY A 68 -2.76 -4.70 31.84
N ARG A 69 -2.26 -4.82 30.60
CA ARG A 69 -0.82 -4.96 30.31
C ARG A 69 -0.21 -3.76 29.58
N GLY A 70 -1.03 -2.92 28.96
CA GLY A 70 -0.56 -1.73 28.24
C GLY A 70 -0.90 -1.78 26.76
N SER A 71 -0.23 -0.94 25.97
CA SER A 71 -0.38 -0.93 24.51
C SER A 71 0.98 -1.20 23.88
N ILE A 72 1.01 -1.91 22.76
CA ILE A 72 2.22 -2.11 21.95
C ILE A 72 2.04 -1.44 20.60
N VAL A 73 3.14 -1.09 19.94
CA VAL A 73 3.11 -0.85 18.49
C VAL A 73 2.62 -2.13 17.85
N ALA A 74 1.50 -2.06 17.13
CA ALA A 74 0.94 -3.22 16.49
C ALA A 74 2.00 -3.83 15.57
N SER A 75 2.28 -5.12 15.75
CA SER A 75 2.64 -5.93 14.58
C SER A 75 1.42 -5.84 13.68
N ASN A 76 1.58 -5.39 12.43
CA ASN A 76 0.46 -5.42 11.50
C ASN A 76 -0.07 -6.86 11.48
N GLU A 77 -1.21 -7.12 12.12
CA GLU A 77 -1.95 -8.36 11.95
C GLU A 77 -2.09 -8.55 10.44
N ILE A 78 -1.79 -9.76 9.98
CA ILE A 78 -1.91 -10.15 8.57
C ILE A 78 -3.36 -9.92 8.15
N ARG A 79 -3.65 -8.74 7.59
CA ARG A 79 -4.69 -8.60 6.61
C ARG A 79 -4.12 -9.30 5.39
N ALA A 80 -4.65 -10.50 5.11
CA ALA A 80 -4.30 -11.36 3.98
C ALA A 80 -3.60 -10.58 2.86
N MET A 81 -2.38 -10.99 2.50
CA MET A 81 -1.55 -10.43 1.42
C MET A 81 -2.36 -9.53 0.50
N SER A 82 -2.35 -8.22 0.80
CA SER A 82 -3.03 -7.15 0.06
C SER A 82 -4.52 -7.41 -0.22
N PRO A 83 -5.47 -6.79 0.51
CA PRO A 83 -6.87 -6.85 0.12
C PRO A 83 -7.00 -6.39 -1.35
N MET A 84 -8.02 -6.85 -2.09
CA MET A 84 -8.28 -6.52 -3.51
C MET A 84 -8.49 -5.02 -3.82
N LEU A 85 -8.05 -4.15 -2.93
CA LEU A 85 -8.18 -2.71 -2.89
C LEU A 85 -7.14 -1.99 -3.76
N GLY A 86 -6.18 -2.72 -4.35
CA GLY A 86 -5.08 -2.19 -5.15
C GLY A 86 -3.93 -1.63 -4.29
N LEU A 87 -2.70 -1.72 -4.79
CA LEU A 87 -1.50 -1.31 -4.04
C LEU A 87 -1.56 0.14 -3.56
N GLY A 88 -2.10 1.06 -4.37
CA GLY A 88 -2.21 2.46 -3.98
C GLY A 88 -3.10 2.70 -2.76
N ARG A 89 -4.12 1.86 -2.53
CA ARG A 89 -4.95 1.93 -1.31
C ARG A 89 -4.27 1.26 -0.13
N GLU A 90 -3.59 0.13 -0.37
CA GLU A 90 -2.76 -0.55 0.63
C GLU A 90 -1.71 0.40 1.24
N LEU A 91 -0.94 1.08 0.39
CA LEU A 91 0.11 2.01 0.83
C LEU A 91 -0.46 3.19 1.62
N ARG A 92 -1.59 3.76 1.17
CA ARG A 92 -2.26 4.85 1.93
C ARG A 92 -2.78 4.37 3.28
N GLN A 93 -3.30 3.15 3.39
CA GLN A 93 -3.72 2.56 4.67
C GLN A 93 -2.54 2.36 5.61
N ARG A 94 -1.36 2.04 5.08
CA ARG A 94 -0.08 1.99 5.82
C ARG A 94 0.48 3.38 6.16
N GLY A 95 -0.21 4.46 5.80
CA GLY A 95 0.17 5.83 6.14
C GLY A 95 1.10 6.51 5.11
N PHE A 96 1.39 5.87 3.98
CA PHE A 96 2.18 6.50 2.93
C PHE A 96 1.36 7.55 2.17
N ALA A 97 1.88 8.78 2.12
CA ALA A 97 1.34 9.86 1.30
C ALA A 97 1.81 9.72 -0.14
N ILE A 98 1.25 8.74 -0.86
CA ILE A 98 1.65 8.46 -2.25
C ILE A 98 1.06 9.46 -3.23
N ARG A 99 1.87 9.87 -4.21
CA ARG A 99 1.43 10.62 -5.40
C ARG A 99 1.63 9.74 -6.65
N PRO A 100 0.57 9.37 -7.37
CA PRO A 100 0.70 8.63 -8.61
C PRO A 100 1.19 9.53 -9.75
N GLU A 101 1.90 8.93 -10.68
CA GLU A 101 2.33 9.50 -11.95
C GLU A 101 2.11 8.44 -13.03
N LEU A 102 1.44 8.81 -14.12
CA LEU A 102 1.30 7.98 -15.31
C LEU A 102 2.55 8.17 -16.17
N LEU A 103 3.25 7.09 -16.48
CA LEU A 103 4.44 7.11 -17.34
C LEU A 103 4.09 6.72 -18.78
N GLY A 104 3.13 5.81 -18.95
CA GLY A 104 2.69 5.32 -20.24
C GLY A 104 1.30 4.67 -20.14
N ASN A 105 0.55 4.75 -21.24
CA ASN A 105 -0.72 4.06 -21.43
C ASN A 105 -0.88 3.84 -22.94
N ALA A 106 -0.71 2.62 -23.39
CA ALA A 106 -0.79 2.26 -24.81
C ALA A 106 -1.30 0.83 -24.97
N GLU A 107 -1.77 0.51 -26.16
CA GLU A 107 -1.99 -0.88 -26.55
C GLU A 107 -0.72 -1.46 -27.16
N GLU A 108 -0.44 -2.72 -26.85
CA GLU A 108 0.70 -3.45 -27.42
C GLU A 108 0.40 -4.95 -27.55
N PRO A 109 1.13 -5.68 -28.42
CA PRO A 109 1.01 -7.12 -28.50
C PRO A 109 1.55 -7.79 -27.23
N ALA A 110 0.80 -8.73 -26.67
CA ALA A 110 1.19 -9.46 -25.48
C ALA A 110 2.44 -10.30 -25.72
N ALA A 111 3.49 -10.02 -24.96
CA ALA A 111 4.65 -10.91 -24.88
C ALA A 111 4.25 -12.26 -24.26
N THR A 112 5.03 -13.32 -24.52
CA THR A 112 4.70 -14.71 -24.11
C THR A 112 4.31 -14.83 -22.63
N ALA A 113 5.07 -14.19 -21.72
CA ALA A 113 4.77 -14.25 -20.28
C ALA A 113 3.47 -13.52 -19.90
N VAL A 114 3.16 -12.42 -20.58
CA VAL A 114 1.92 -11.66 -20.37
C VAL A 114 0.72 -12.44 -20.90
N ALA A 115 0.86 -13.01 -22.10
CA ALA A 115 -0.14 -13.88 -22.71
C ALA A 115 -0.45 -15.10 -21.83
N GLU A 116 0.58 -15.79 -21.32
CA GLU A 116 0.40 -16.90 -20.38
C GLU A 116 -0.32 -16.47 -19.09
N ALA A 117 0.06 -15.32 -18.52
CA ALA A 117 -0.56 -14.81 -17.29
C ALA A 117 -2.02 -14.37 -17.49
N LEU A 118 -2.38 -13.96 -18.70
CA LEU A 118 -3.71 -13.48 -19.07
C LEU A 118 -4.55 -14.51 -19.86
N ASP A 119 -4.08 -15.74 -20.02
CA ASP A 119 -4.77 -16.78 -20.81
C ASP A 119 -5.14 -16.29 -22.23
N LEU A 120 -4.18 -15.63 -22.87
CA LEU A 120 -4.25 -15.09 -24.24
C LEU A 120 -3.24 -15.80 -25.15
N GLU A 121 -3.35 -15.60 -26.46
CA GLU A 121 -2.29 -16.01 -27.38
C GLU A 121 -1.18 -14.95 -27.45
N PRO A 122 0.11 -15.35 -27.56
CA PRO A 122 1.18 -14.39 -27.78
C PRO A 122 0.92 -13.54 -29.03
N GLY A 123 0.97 -12.22 -28.89
CA GLY A 123 0.63 -11.27 -29.95
C GLY A 123 -0.78 -10.69 -29.88
N ASP A 124 -1.68 -11.26 -29.07
CA ASP A 124 -2.98 -10.64 -28.79
C ASP A 124 -2.81 -9.24 -28.19
N THR A 125 -3.69 -8.32 -28.54
CA THR A 125 -3.63 -6.94 -28.05
C THR A 125 -3.98 -6.87 -26.56
N VAL A 126 -3.14 -6.21 -25.79
CA VAL A 126 -3.37 -5.85 -24.38
C VAL A 126 -3.18 -4.36 -24.19
N SER A 127 -3.87 -3.78 -23.20
CA SER A 127 -3.54 -2.43 -22.75
C SER A 127 -2.40 -2.51 -21.72
N HIS A 128 -1.32 -1.78 -21.98
CA HIS A 128 -0.14 -1.69 -21.13
C HIS A 128 -0.06 -0.30 -20.50
N ILE A 129 -0.10 -0.27 -19.16
CA ILE A 129 -0.12 0.95 -18.36
C ILE A 129 1.06 0.94 -17.38
N GLU A 130 1.94 1.91 -17.54
CA GLU A 130 3.09 2.12 -16.68
C GLU A 130 2.83 3.29 -15.72
N ARG A 131 3.07 3.08 -14.44
CA ARG A 131 2.91 4.11 -13.41
C ARG A 131 4.04 4.11 -12.42
N ARG A 132 4.21 5.25 -11.75
CA ARG A 132 5.13 5.43 -10.64
C ARG A 132 4.43 6.06 -9.47
N TYR A 133 4.69 5.53 -8.27
CA TYR A 133 4.27 6.16 -7.03
C TYR A 133 5.45 6.86 -6.37
N TRP A 134 5.22 8.12 -6.01
CA TRP A 134 6.14 8.96 -5.27
C TRP A 134 5.76 9.03 -3.80
N ILE A 135 6.74 9.13 -2.92
CA ILE A 135 6.57 9.61 -1.54
C ILE A 135 7.40 10.88 -1.41
N GLY A 136 6.74 12.03 -1.33
CA GLY A 136 7.43 13.31 -1.49
C GLY A 136 8.08 13.40 -2.88
N ASP A 137 9.41 13.53 -2.88
CA ASP A 137 10.26 13.59 -4.08
C ASP A 137 11.04 12.29 -4.33
N ASP A 138 10.71 11.22 -3.61
CA ASP A 138 11.39 9.92 -3.74
C ASP A 138 10.49 8.92 -4.49
N PRO A 139 10.89 8.43 -5.67
CA PRO A 139 10.15 7.41 -6.40
C PRO A 139 10.26 6.08 -5.67
N PHE A 140 9.10 5.50 -5.36
CA PHE A 140 8.99 4.42 -4.39
C PHE A 140 8.58 3.08 -5.02
N VAL A 141 7.60 3.13 -5.92
CA VAL A 141 7.07 1.93 -6.59
C VAL A 141 6.94 2.21 -8.08
N PHE A 142 7.36 1.25 -8.89
CA PHE A 142 7.02 1.18 -10.30
C PHE A 142 5.95 0.10 -10.50
N LEU A 143 4.91 0.43 -11.27
CA LEU A 143 3.78 -0.44 -11.55
C LEU A 143 3.67 -0.61 -13.05
N ASP A 144 3.63 -1.87 -13.47
CA ASP A 144 3.62 -2.31 -14.85
C ASP A 144 2.39 -3.21 -15.03
N HIS A 145 1.34 -2.65 -15.62
CA HIS A 145 0.01 -3.25 -15.72
C HIS A 145 -0.28 -3.70 -17.14
N TYR A 146 -0.74 -4.94 -17.30
CA TYR A 146 -1.25 -5.50 -18.55
C TYR A 146 -2.71 -5.90 -18.37
N LEU A 147 -3.59 -5.37 -19.22
CA LEU A 147 -5.03 -5.55 -19.12
C LEU A 147 -5.52 -6.31 -20.35
N ALA A 148 -6.25 -7.40 -20.11
CA ALA A 148 -6.93 -8.11 -21.18
C ALA A 148 -8.06 -7.23 -21.75
N PRO A 149 -8.40 -7.35 -23.05
CA PRO A 149 -9.51 -6.64 -23.66
C PRO A 149 -10.82 -6.89 -22.90
N GLN A 150 -11.55 -5.81 -22.60
CA GLN A 150 -12.77 -5.87 -21.80
C GLN A 150 -13.90 -5.09 -22.48
N PRO A 151 -15.08 -5.72 -22.71
CA PRO A 151 -16.19 -5.05 -23.35
C PRO A 151 -16.61 -3.76 -22.62
N GLY A 152 -16.74 -2.67 -23.37
CA GLY A 152 -17.21 -1.38 -22.84
C GLY A 152 -16.17 -0.64 -21.97
N ILE A 153 -14.90 -1.06 -22.01
CA ILE A 153 -13.81 -0.36 -21.33
C ILE A 153 -12.78 0.05 -22.37
N ASP A 154 -12.59 1.37 -22.49
CA ASP A 154 -11.47 1.95 -23.18
C ASP A 154 -10.41 2.35 -22.14
N PHE A 155 -9.31 1.60 -22.09
CA PHE A 155 -8.22 1.89 -21.17
C PHE A 155 -7.44 3.17 -21.55
N ALA A 156 -7.56 3.68 -22.78
CA ALA A 156 -6.95 4.96 -23.16
C ALA A 156 -7.52 6.14 -22.35
N GLU A 157 -8.74 6.01 -21.82
CA GLU A 157 -9.36 7.02 -20.94
C GLU A 157 -8.75 7.05 -19.52
N PHE A 158 -7.92 6.07 -19.15
CA PHE A 158 -7.34 5.99 -17.82
C PHE A 158 -6.28 7.08 -17.58
N THR A 159 -6.51 7.91 -16.56
CA THR A 159 -5.71 9.12 -16.27
C THR A 159 -4.57 8.91 -15.27
N GLY A 160 -4.40 7.71 -14.71
CA GLY A 160 -3.26 7.38 -13.83
C GLY A 160 -3.58 7.21 -12.34
N ASP A 161 -4.75 7.64 -11.86
CA ASP A 161 -5.10 7.66 -10.43
C ASP A 161 -5.19 6.25 -9.81
N SER A 162 -6.39 5.66 -9.79
CA SER A 162 -6.66 4.36 -9.16
C SER A 162 -7.30 3.43 -10.18
N LEU A 163 -6.53 2.48 -10.69
CA LEU A 163 -7.00 1.50 -11.67
C LEU A 163 -8.26 0.77 -11.18
N TYR A 164 -8.29 0.34 -9.93
CA TYR A 164 -9.48 -0.35 -9.40
C TYR A 164 -10.66 0.58 -9.14
N ALA A 165 -10.44 1.89 -8.95
CA ALA A 165 -11.55 2.83 -8.94
C ALA A 165 -12.08 3.04 -10.37
N PHE A 166 -11.18 3.09 -11.36
CA PHE A 166 -11.55 3.14 -12.77
C PHE A 166 -12.30 1.89 -13.23
N LEU A 167 -11.99 0.70 -12.70
CA LEU A 167 -12.71 -0.54 -12.99
C LEU A 167 -13.98 -0.75 -12.15
N SER A 168 -14.19 0.05 -11.10
CA SER A 168 -15.28 -0.15 -10.15
C SER A 168 -16.65 -0.04 -10.85
N GLY A 169 -17.55 -0.97 -10.54
CA GLY A 169 -18.93 -0.97 -11.08
C GLY A 169 -19.03 -1.42 -12.53
N ARG A 170 -17.97 -2.03 -13.08
CA ARG A 170 -17.94 -2.63 -14.41
C ARG A 170 -17.71 -4.14 -14.29
N ASP A 171 -18.10 -4.91 -15.30
CA ASP A 171 -17.97 -6.38 -15.32
C ASP A 171 -16.51 -6.87 -15.18
N ALA A 172 -15.57 -5.98 -15.45
CA ALA A 172 -14.14 -6.14 -15.28
C ALA A 172 -13.61 -6.11 -13.85
N GLN A 173 -14.44 -5.78 -12.87
CA GLN A 173 -13.98 -5.64 -11.51
C GLN A 173 -13.39 -6.97 -11.00
N PRO A 174 -12.12 -6.99 -10.57
CA PRO A 174 -11.53 -8.21 -10.03
C PRO A 174 -12.31 -8.74 -8.82
N THR A 175 -12.50 -10.06 -8.76
CA THR A 175 -13.13 -10.78 -7.63
C THR A 175 -12.18 -11.74 -6.92
N HIS A 176 -11.12 -12.16 -7.60
CA HIS A 176 -10.05 -13.00 -7.07
C HIS A 176 -8.70 -12.53 -7.62
N ALA A 177 -7.61 -12.86 -6.93
CA ALA A 177 -6.26 -12.63 -7.45
C ALA A 177 -5.30 -13.70 -6.93
N ARG A 178 -4.35 -14.08 -7.79
CA ARG A 178 -3.17 -14.87 -7.44
C ARG A 178 -1.97 -13.96 -7.42
N GLU A 179 -1.17 -14.04 -6.37
CA GLU A 179 0.00 -13.20 -6.22
C GLU A 179 1.24 -14.01 -5.87
N ARG A 180 2.34 -13.72 -6.55
CA ARG A 180 3.68 -14.19 -6.24
C ARG A 180 4.53 -13.02 -5.77
N VAL A 181 5.31 -13.24 -4.73
CA VAL A 181 6.28 -12.26 -4.21
C VAL A 181 7.68 -12.85 -4.34
N SER A 182 8.64 -12.06 -4.82
CA SER A 182 10.02 -12.49 -5.02
C SER A 182 10.99 -11.35 -4.75
N ALA A 183 12.22 -11.69 -4.37
CA ALA A 183 13.32 -10.73 -4.28
C ALA A 183 14.03 -10.66 -5.63
N VAL A 184 14.33 -9.44 -6.10
CA VAL A 184 15.02 -9.19 -7.37
C VAL A 184 16.07 -8.09 -7.20
N THR A 185 16.93 -7.96 -8.21
CA THR A 185 17.77 -6.76 -8.39
C THR A 185 17.25 -6.01 -9.60
N LEU A 186 17.20 -4.68 -9.52
CA LEU A 186 16.66 -3.87 -10.61
C LEU A 186 17.56 -3.92 -11.84
N SER A 187 16.98 -4.22 -12.99
CA SER A 187 17.62 -3.97 -14.29
C SER A 187 17.84 -2.47 -14.49
N ALA A 188 18.66 -2.09 -15.47
CA ALA A 188 18.88 -0.68 -15.79
C ALA A 188 17.57 0.04 -16.14
N ALA A 189 16.71 -0.60 -16.94
CA ALA A 189 15.44 -0.02 -17.36
C ALA A 189 14.44 0.16 -16.20
N GLU A 190 14.42 -0.76 -15.24
CA GLU A 190 13.57 -0.65 -14.03
C GLU A 190 14.16 0.38 -13.04
N ALA A 191 15.48 0.43 -12.92
CA ALA A 191 16.19 1.39 -12.09
C ALA A 191 16.00 2.83 -12.59
N ASP A 192 16.00 3.06 -13.90
CA ASP A 192 15.72 4.37 -14.52
C ASP A 192 14.29 4.85 -14.19
N ARG A 193 13.31 3.95 -14.29
CA ARG A 193 11.91 4.25 -13.89
C ARG A 193 11.82 4.61 -12.42
N LEU A 194 12.64 3.99 -11.57
CA LEU A 194 12.71 4.29 -10.14
C LEU A 194 13.77 5.33 -9.77
N GLN A 195 14.45 5.97 -10.73
CA GLN A 195 15.52 6.95 -10.52
C GLN A 195 16.56 6.54 -9.46
N VAL A 196 16.96 5.27 -9.50
CA VAL A 196 18.00 4.68 -8.62
C VAL A 196 19.10 4.05 -9.45
N ALA A 197 20.19 3.66 -8.81
CA ALA A 197 21.24 2.90 -9.48
C ALA A 197 20.73 1.50 -9.87
N PRO A 198 21.18 0.95 -11.01
CA PRO A 198 20.97 -0.46 -11.35
C PRO A 198 21.50 -1.39 -10.26
N GLY A 199 20.87 -2.55 -10.09
CA GLY A 199 21.29 -3.56 -9.12
C GLY A 199 20.77 -3.35 -7.70
N VAL A 200 20.06 -2.24 -7.41
CA VAL A 200 19.36 -2.05 -6.14
C VAL A 200 18.39 -3.21 -5.90
N ALA A 201 18.36 -3.71 -4.67
CA ALA A 201 17.46 -4.79 -4.28
C ALA A 201 16.01 -4.28 -4.23
N ALA A 202 15.09 -5.06 -4.79
CA ALA A 202 13.67 -4.76 -4.81
C ALA A 202 12.83 -6.01 -4.52
N MET A 203 11.61 -5.77 -4.08
CA MET A 203 10.56 -6.77 -4.02
C MET A 203 9.72 -6.68 -5.29
N LEU A 204 9.65 -7.79 -6.03
CA LEU A 204 8.74 -7.95 -7.15
C LEU A 204 7.48 -8.66 -6.64
N ARG A 205 6.31 -8.03 -6.82
CA ARG A 205 5.02 -8.68 -6.65
C ARG A 205 4.39 -8.84 -8.03
N GLU A 206 4.11 -10.06 -8.43
CA GLU A 206 3.41 -10.38 -9.68
C GLU A 206 2.00 -10.82 -9.33
N ARG A 207 1.00 -10.13 -9.83
CA ARG A 207 -0.41 -10.41 -9.53
C ARG A 207 -1.17 -10.66 -10.82
N THR A 208 -1.86 -11.80 -10.90
CA THR A 208 -2.93 -12.01 -11.88
C THR A 208 -4.26 -11.87 -11.16
N SER A 209 -5.10 -10.97 -11.63
CA SER A 209 -6.43 -10.70 -11.10
C SER A 209 -7.49 -11.29 -12.02
N PHE A 210 -8.56 -11.83 -11.44
CA PHE A 210 -9.60 -12.57 -12.16
C PHE A 210 -10.97 -11.91 -11.97
N GLY A 211 -11.75 -11.85 -13.04
CA GLY A 211 -13.14 -11.37 -13.04
C GLY A 211 -14.10 -12.35 -12.33
N ALA A 212 -15.39 -12.00 -12.29
CA ALA A 212 -16.41 -12.85 -11.65
C ALA A 212 -16.58 -14.21 -12.33
N ASP A 213 -16.26 -14.28 -13.62
CA ASP A 213 -16.29 -15.48 -14.47
C ASP A 213 -15.00 -16.32 -14.40
N GLN A 214 -14.10 -16.02 -13.45
CA GLN A 214 -12.80 -16.69 -13.28
C GLN A 214 -11.81 -16.49 -14.43
N ARG A 215 -12.08 -15.60 -15.40
CA ARG A 215 -11.09 -15.26 -16.43
C ARG A 215 -10.11 -14.20 -15.92
N PRO A 216 -8.83 -14.27 -16.28
CA PRO A 216 -7.86 -13.23 -15.95
C PRO A 216 -8.21 -11.92 -16.68
N VAL A 217 -8.19 -10.81 -15.94
CA VAL A 217 -8.54 -9.47 -16.45
C VAL A 217 -7.37 -8.49 -16.36
N GLU A 218 -6.41 -8.76 -15.47
CA GLU A 218 -5.25 -7.92 -15.22
C GLU A 218 -4.07 -8.82 -14.81
N PHE A 219 -2.90 -8.55 -15.37
CA PHE A 219 -1.62 -9.02 -14.88
C PHE A 219 -0.77 -7.79 -14.53
N THR A 220 -0.29 -7.71 -13.30
CA THR A 220 0.45 -6.54 -12.82
C THR A 220 1.75 -6.96 -12.15
N ARG A 221 2.83 -6.29 -12.52
CA ARG A 221 4.13 -6.35 -11.85
C ARG A 221 4.30 -5.08 -11.01
N TYR A 222 4.42 -5.25 -9.70
CA TYR A 222 4.77 -4.18 -8.77
C TYR A 222 6.24 -4.34 -8.37
N ILE A 223 7.05 -3.34 -8.69
CA ILE A 223 8.45 -3.28 -8.27
C ILE A 223 8.53 -2.29 -7.11
N LEU A 224 8.72 -2.82 -5.91
CA LEU A 224 8.82 -2.04 -4.68
C LEU A 224 10.28 -2.02 -4.23
N ARG A 225 10.80 -0.81 -4.04
CA ARG A 225 12.16 -0.59 -3.56
C ARG A 225 12.40 -1.25 -2.20
N GLY A 226 13.37 -2.18 -2.13
CA GLY A 226 13.66 -2.95 -0.92
C GLY A 226 14.34 -2.15 0.18
N ASP A 227 14.97 -1.02 -0.17
CA ASP A 227 15.53 -0.04 0.76
C ASP A 227 14.46 0.84 1.42
N ARG A 228 13.20 0.75 0.97
CA ARG A 228 12.09 1.61 1.41
C ARG A 228 10.84 0.85 1.84
N TYR A 229 10.61 -0.35 1.31
CA TYR A 229 9.43 -1.18 1.60
C TYR A 229 9.82 -2.44 2.37
N HIS A 230 9.06 -2.73 3.43
CA HIS A 230 9.13 -3.99 4.15
C HIS A 230 7.75 -4.67 4.14
N LEU A 231 7.77 -5.99 4.07
CA LEU A 231 6.60 -6.83 4.25
C LEU A 231 6.63 -7.43 5.64
N ASP A 232 5.80 -6.89 6.53
CA ASP A 232 5.59 -7.45 7.87
C ASP A 232 4.52 -8.53 7.81
N ILE A 233 4.84 -9.71 8.37
CA ILE A 233 3.94 -10.86 8.46
C ILE A 233 3.93 -11.32 9.92
N ASP A 234 2.80 -11.17 10.60
CA ASP A 234 2.60 -11.62 11.98
C ASP A 234 1.96 -13.02 12.03
N LEU A 235 2.77 -14.04 12.29
CA LEU A 235 2.35 -15.44 12.26
C LEU A 235 1.92 -15.90 13.66
N ARG A 236 0.72 -16.48 13.74
CA ARG A 236 0.22 -17.14 14.95
C ARG A 236 0.17 -18.65 14.72
N SER A 237 0.58 -19.41 15.73
CA SER A 237 0.34 -20.86 15.75
C SER A 237 -1.15 -21.12 15.92
N GLU A 238 -1.69 -22.08 15.17
CA GLU A 238 -2.95 -22.72 15.56
C GLU A 238 -2.73 -23.38 16.93
N ARG A 239 -3.52 -22.98 17.92
CA ARG A 239 -3.69 -23.71 19.18
C ARG A 239 -5.18 -23.90 19.40
#